data_AF-A0A392NZW7-F1
#
_entry.id   AF-A0A392NZW7-F1
#
_cell.length_a   1.000
_cell.length_b   1.000
_cell.length_c   1.000
_cell.angle_alpha   90.00
_cell.angle_beta   90.00
_cell.angle_gamma   90.00
#
_symmetry.space_group_name_H-M   'P 1'
#
loop_
_entity.id
_entity.type
_entity.pdbx_description
1 polymer ?
#
loop_
_entity_poly.entity_id
_entity_poly.type
_entity_poly.pdbx_seq_one_letter_code
_entity_poly.pdbx_strand_id
1 'polypeptide(L)'
;DLLTSQVLNEFTHGKQEKVSKTEFKEVLSDILLGMAAGLKRDPIVILRIDGEDLLEFLNGSTYEPEIVSIFSQIESPQKSLHDYIIQALSKLNVDQGIPPTSDSWVISNIVEPALVSEHGYDLEKPVSQEIFLEEFKKVALSVANRLKEQPVIVAHSESTFDGSGVKRLLSNKFELDKLIDI
;
A
#
# COMPACT_ATOMS: atom_id res chain seq x y z
N ASP A 1 -25.35 7.06 -3.29
CA ASP A 1 -24.67 5.88 -3.86
C ASP A 1 -25.49 4.61 -3.75
N LEU A 2 -25.36 3.75 -4.76
CA LEU A 2 -26.00 2.42 -4.84
C LEU A 2 -25.69 1.58 -3.58
N LEU A 3 -24.47 1.72 -3.05
CA LEU A 3 -23.96 1.05 -1.85
C LEU A 3 -24.72 1.47 -0.59
N THR A 4 -24.96 2.77 -0.41
CA THR A 4 -25.76 3.30 0.70
C THR A 4 -27.21 2.80 0.62
N SER A 5 -27.76 2.71 -0.59
CA SER A 5 -29.12 2.19 -0.81
C SER A 5 -29.23 0.68 -0.53
N GLN A 6 -28.20 -0.10 -0.89
CA GLN A 6 -28.17 -1.55 -0.60
C GLN A 6 -28.07 -1.82 0.90
N VAL A 7 -27.14 -1.15 1.58
CA VAL A 7 -26.99 -1.29 3.04
C VAL A 7 -28.28 -0.88 3.74
N LEU A 8 -28.90 0.23 3.34
CA LEU A 8 -30.18 0.66 3.90
C LEU A 8 -31.30 -0.36 3.65
N ASN A 9 -31.32 -1.03 2.48
CA ASN A 9 -32.28 -2.08 2.19
C ASN A 9 -32.12 -3.32 3.07
N GLU A 10 -30.89 -3.70 3.44
CA GLU A 10 -30.65 -4.80 4.39
C GLU A 10 -31.26 -4.47 5.76
N PHE A 11 -31.10 -3.23 6.25
CA PHE A 11 -31.71 -2.81 7.50
C PHE A 11 -33.23 -2.71 7.44
N THR A 12 -33.78 -2.28 6.31
CA THR A 12 -35.21 -1.95 6.18
C THR A 12 -36.05 -3.05 5.54
N HIS A 13 -35.41 -4.15 5.13
CA HIS A 13 -35.99 -5.25 4.35
C HIS A 13 -36.80 -4.78 3.13
N GLY A 14 -36.43 -3.63 2.56
CA GLY A 14 -37.11 -2.97 1.45
C GLY A 14 -38.53 -2.44 1.76
N LYS A 15 -38.92 -2.32 3.03
CA LYS A 15 -40.32 -2.06 3.44
C LYS A 15 -40.56 -0.83 4.31
N GLN A 16 -39.57 -0.33 5.08
CA GLN A 16 -39.79 0.77 6.03
C GLN A 16 -38.67 1.80 6.04
N GLU A 17 -39.00 3.11 6.13
CA GLU A 17 -37.99 4.16 6.32
C GLU A 17 -37.39 4.18 7.75
N LYS A 18 -37.93 3.39 8.68
CA LYS A 18 -37.50 3.31 10.08
C LYS A 18 -37.42 1.86 10.53
N VAL A 19 -36.43 1.53 11.35
CA VAL A 19 -36.20 0.20 11.93
C VAL A 19 -36.29 0.28 13.45
N SER A 20 -36.77 -0.77 14.10
CA SER A 20 -36.72 -0.84 15.56
C SER A 20 -35.28 -1.00 16.06
N LYS A 21 -35.02 -0.65 17.33
CA LYS A 21 -33.70 -0.86 17.94
C LYS A 21 -33.27 -2.33 17.93
N THR A 22 -34.24 -3.25 18.07
CA THR A 22 -33.98 -4.69 18.09
C THR A 22 -33.57 -5.17 16.71
N GLU A 23 -34.35 -4.86 15.67
CA GLU A 23 -34.03 -5.23 14.27
C GLU A 23 -32.71 -4.61 13.83
N PHE A 24 -32.46 -3.34 14.16
CA PHE A 24 -31.18 -2.69 13.84
C PHE A 24 -29.99 -3.44 14.47
N LYS A 25 -30.11 -3.87 15.73
CA LYS A 25 -29.06 -4.61 16.43
C LYS A 25 -28.82 -5.98 15.80
N GLU A 26 -29.88 -6.68 15.41
CA GLU A 26 -29.80 -7.99 14.78
C GLU A 26 -29.09 -7.89 13.43
N VAL A 27 -29.56 -7.00 12.54
CA VAL A 27 -28.95 -6.81 11.22
C VAL A 27 -27.49 -6.35 11.32
N LEU A 28 -27.19 -5.41 12.23
CA LEU A 28 -25.80 -4.98 12.46
C LEU A 28 -24.93 -6.14 12.96
N SER A 29 -25.46 -6.97 13.86
CA SER A 29 -24.74 -8.15 14.36
C SER A 29 -24.40 -9.11 13.22
N ASP A 30 -25.36 -9.40 12.34
CA ASP A 30 -25.14 -10.29 11.21
C ASP A 30 -24.12 -9.73 10.22
N ILE A 31 -24.17 -8.43 9.94
CA ILE A 31 -23.17 -7.74 9.11
C ILE A 31 -21.78 -7.85 9.75
N LEU A 32 -21.64 -7.57 11.04
CA LEU A 32 -20.35 -7.64 11.74
C LEU A 32 -19.81 -9.07 11.81
N LEU A 33 -20.67 -10.07 12.03
CA LEU A 33 -20.29 -11.48 11.98
C LEU A 33 -19.84 -11.89 10.58
N GLY A 34 -20.53 -11.41 9.53
CA GLY A 34 -20.14 -11.60 8.14
C GLY A 34 -18.77 -10.97 7.84
N MET A 35 -18.53 -9.74 8.29
CA MET A 35 -17.24 -9.05 8.18
C MET A 35 -16.14 -9.82 8.92
N ALA A 36 -16.39 -10.28 10.15
CA ALA A 36 -15.45 -11.05 10.93
C ALA A 36 -15.10 -12.39 10.26
N ALA A 37 -16.09 -13.09 9.72
CA ALA A 37 -15.87 -14.31 8.93
C ALA A 37 -15.09 -14.03 7.64
N GLY A 38 -15.35 -12.89 7.00
CA GLY A 38 -14.61 -12.39 5.85
C GLY A 38 -13.14 -12.13 6.16
N LEU A 39 -12.84 -11.31 7.17
CA LEU A 39 -11.48 -10.97 7.61
C LEU A 39 -10.72 -12.19 8.17
N LYS A 40 -11.41 -13.16 8.77
CA LYS A 40 -10.79 -14.42 9.19
C LYS A 40 -10.32 -15.25 7.99
N ARG A 41 -11.04 -15.17 6.87
CA ARG A 41 -10.70 -15.90 5.64
C ARG A 41 -9.65 -15.15 4.83
N ASP A 42 -9.86 -13.85 4.63
CA ASP A 42 -9.04 -12.96 3.84
C ASP A 42 -8.50 -11.86 4.77
N PRO A 43 -7.41 -12.12 5.51
CA PRO A 43 -6.87 -11.16 6.47
C PRO A 43 -6.35 -9.91 5.76
N ILE A 44 -6.51 -8.77 6.44
CA ILE A 44 -5.90 -7.50 6.05
C ILE A 44 -4.77 -7.25 7.04
N VAL A 45 -3.54 -7.18 6.51
CA VAL A 45 -2.35 -6.85 7.28
C VAL A 45 -2.23 -5.33 7.34
N ILE A 46 -2.03 -4.81 8.55
CA ILE A 46 -1.85 -3.39 8.81
C ILE A 46 -0.42 -3.18 9.27
N LEU A 47 0.38 -2.50 8.44
CA LEU A 47 1.76 -2.13 8.71
C LEU A 47 1.81 -0.65 9.09
N ARG A 48 2.62 -0.33 10.09
CA ARG A 48 2.96 1.04 10.44
C ARG A 48 4.38 1.30 9.96
N ILE A 49 4.50 2.07 8.89
CA ILE A 49 5.78 2.46 8.31
C ILE A 49 6.24 3.76 8.98
N ASP A 50 7.29 3.68 9.80
CA ASP A 50 7.80 4.81 10.60
C ASP A 50 9.28 5.14 10.34
N GLY A 51 9.85 4.55 9.29
CA GLY A 51 11.21 4.81 8.84
C GLY A 51 12.28 3.93 9.49
N GLU A 52 11.95 3.06 10.45
CA GLU A 52 12.93 2.14 11.06
C GLU A 52 13.47 1.12 10.03
N ASP A 53 12.58 0.44 9.31
CA ASP A 53 12.96 -0.54 8.27
C ASP A 53 13.76 0.11 7.12
N LEU A 54 13.39 1.33 6.75
CA LEU A 54 14.14 2.09 5.74
C LEU A 54 15.54 2.45 6.24
N LEU A 55 15.66 2.86 7.50
CA LEU A 55 16.96 3.15 8.11
C LEU A 55 17.82 1.88 8.20
N GLU A 56 17.23 0.74 8.56
CA GLU A 56 17.93 -0.55 8.55
C GLU A 56 18.42 -0.89 7.13
N PHE A 57 17.53 -0.80 6.12
CA PHE A 57 17.88 -1.03 4.72
C PHE A 57 19.06 -0.17 4.27
N LEU A 58 19.03 1.15 4.54
CA LEU A 58 20.11 2.09 4.15
C LEU A 58 21.46 1.80 4.80
N ASN A 59 21.46 1.14 5.96
CA ASN A 59 22.67 0.73 6.68
C ASN A 59 23.06 -0.73 6.40
N GLY A 60 22.21 -1.49 5.72
CA GLY A 60 22.41 -2.88 5.38
C GLY A 60 23.37 -3.09 4.20
N SER A 61 23.88 -4.31 4.07
CA SER A 61 24.76 -4.71 2.97
C SER A 61 24.04 -4.83 1.61
N THR A 62 22.70 -4.91 1.63
CA THR A 62 21.86 -4.99 0.42
C THR A 62 21.60 -3.63 -0.22
N TYR A 63 21.84 -2.53 0.48
CA TYR A 63 21.59 -1.17 0.00
C TYR A 63 22.22 -0.90 -1.38
N GLU A 64 23.55 -0.92 -1.47
CA GLU A 64 24.24 -0.58 -2.72
C GLU A 64 23.87 -1.50 -3.90
N PRO A 65 23.93 -2.85 -3.79
CA PRO A 65 23.61 -3.70 -4.93
C PRO A 65 22.16 -3.54 -5.41
N GLU A 66 21.21 -3.30 -4.50
CA GLU A 66 19.80 -3.11 -4.85
C GLU A 66 19.56 -1.75 -5.52
N ILE A 67 20.12 -0.67 -4.97
CA ILE A 67 19.96 0.67 -5.56
C ILE A 67 20.69 0.80 -6.90
N VAL A 68 21.85 0.14 -7.06
CA VAL A 68 22.53 0.05 -8.37
C VAL A 68 21.68 -0.70 -9.39
N SER A 69 21.06 -1.81 -8.98
CA SER A 69 20.14 -2.56 -9.84
C SER A 69 18.96 -1.70 -10.27
N ILE A 70 18.33 -0.98 -9.32
CA ILE A 70 17.23 -0.06 -9.60
C ILE A 70 17.67 1.07 -10.54
N PHE A 71 18.83 1.69 -10.31
CA PHE A 71 19.38 2.73 -11.19
C PHE A 71 19.50 2.24 -12.63
N SER A 72 20.04 1.04 -12.84
CA SER A 72 20.21 0.45 -14.18
C SER A 72 18.89 0.16 -14.91
N GLN A 73 17.79 -0.03 -14.16
CA GLN A 73 16.46 -0.27 -14.72
C GLN A 73 15.71 1.02 -15.06
N ILE A 74 16.16 2.18 -14.57
CA ILE A 74 15.55 3.47 -14.87
C ILE A 74 16.09 3.94 -16.23
N GLU A 75 15.46 3.49 -17.31
CA GLU A 75 15.80 3.88 -18.68
C GLU A 75 15.29 5.30 -18.99
N SER A 76 16.11 6.35 -18.80
CA SER A 76 15.79 7.66 -19.40
C SER A 76 16.98 8.63 -19.44
N PRO A 77 17.59 8.90 -20.61
CA PRO A 77 18.76 9.76 -20.72
C PRO A 77 18.51 11.26 -20.45
N GLN A 78 17.25 11.72 -20.32
CA GLN A 78 16.90 13.14 -20.12
C GLN A 78 16.21 13.45 -18.77
N LYS A 79 16.25 12.55 -17.79
CA LYS A 79 15.61 12.78 -16.48
C LYS A 79 16.54 13.50 -15.52
N SER A 80 15.98 14.43 -14.74
CA SER A 80 16.72 15.11 -13.67
C SER A 80 17.06 14.12 -12.55
N LEU A 81 18.06 14.42 -11.72
CA LEU A 81 18.37 13.61 -10.53
C LEU A 81 17.14 13.43 -9.63
N HIS A 82 16.32 14.48 -9.51
CA HIS A 82 15.04 14.46 -8.80
C HIS A 82 14.12 13.34 -9.32
N ASP A 83 13.92 13.27 -10.63
CA ASP A 83 13.07 12.24 -11.26
C ASP A 83 13.65 10.83 -11.12
N TYR A 84 14.98 10.71 -11.11
CA TYR A 84 15.66 9.44 -10.83
C TYR A 84 15.40 8.97 -9.40
N ILE A 85 15.51 9.86 -8.41
CA ILE A 85 15.29 9.52 -7.00
C ILE A 85 13.83 9.16 -6.74
N ILE A 86 12.85 9.93 -7.26
CA ILE A 86 11.42 9.60 -7.12
C ILE A 86 11.12 8.23 -7.71
N GLN A 87 11.63 7.94 -8.91
CA GLN A 87 11.40 6.64 -9.53
C GLN A 87 12.06 5.52 -8.75
N ALA A 88 13.28 5.71 -8.24
CA ALA A 88 13.94 4.71 -7.44
C ALA A 88 13.19 4.44 -6.12
N LEU A 89 12.70 5.48 -5.44
CA LEU A 89 11.85 5.32 -4.25
C LEU A 89 10.56 4.55 -4.58
N SER A 90 9.97 4.77 -5.76
CA SER A 90 8.79 4.00 -6.20
C SER A 90 9.07 2.55 -6.58
N LYS A 91 10.34 2.15 -6.69
CA LYS A 91 10.75 0.75 -6.91
C LYS A 91 10.99 0.01 -5.60
N LEU A 92 11.17 0.74 -4.50
CA LEU A 92 11.18 0.17 -3.15
C LEU A 92 9.74 -0.08 -2.69
N ASN A 93 9.58 -1.02 -1.77
CA ASN A 93 8.29 -1.44 -1.25
C ASN A 93 8.26 -1.36 0.29
N VAL A 94 7.18 -1.89 0.86
CA VAL A 94 6.97 -1.90 2.32
C VAL A 94 8.04 -2.70 3.08
N ASP A 95 8.68 -3.69 2.44
CA ASP A 95 9.77 -4.49 2.99
C ASP A 95 11.05 -3.65 3.19
N GLN A 96 11.29 -2.65 2.33
CA GLN A 96 12.36 -1.66 2.53
C GLN A 96 11.87 -0.43 3.33
N GLY A 97 10.71 -0.50 3.99
CA GLY A 97 10.20 0.59 4.83
C GLY A 97 9.70 1.81 4.08
N ILE A 98 9.33 1.65 2.80
CA ILE A 98 8.74 2.73 1.99
C ILE A 98 7.23 2.51 1.87
N PRO A 99 6.39 3.48 2.30
CA PRO A 99 4.96 3.40 2.03
C PRO A 99 4.69 3.53 0.53
N PRO A 100 3.58 2.96 0.01
CA PRO A 100 3.27 2.99 -1.43
C PRO A 100 3.27 4.40 -2.01
N THR A 101 4.26 4.71 -2.84
CA THR A 101 4.43 6.03 -3.46
C THR A 101 3.40 6.32 -4.54
N SER A 102 2.53 5.36 -4.87
CA SER A 102 1.35 5.59 -5.72
C SER A 102 0.28 6.44 -5.02
N ASP A 103 0.32 6.54 -3.69
CA ASP A 103 -0.56 7.42 -2.94
C ASP A 103 -0.06 8.87 -3.02
N SER A 104 -0.87 9.76 -3.61
CA SER A 104 -0.57 11.18 -3.71
C SER A 104 -0.26 11.83 -2.35
N TRP A 105 -0.89 11.35 -1.28
CA TRP A 105 -0.64 11.86 0.07
C TRP A 105 0.80 11.55 0.52
N VAL A 106 1.30 10.34 0.23
CA VAL A 106 2.68 9.94 0.55
C VAL A 106 3.67 10.81 -0.22
N ILE A 107 3.42 11.03 -1.51
CA ILE A 107 4.28 11.90 -2.32
C ILE A 107 4.34 13.32 -1.73
N SER A 108 3.19 13.93 -1.49
CA SER A 108 3.12 15.35 -1.07
C SER A 108 3.62 15.61 0.35
N ASN A 109 3.49 14.65 1.27
CA ASN A 109 3.79 14.87 2.69
C ASN A 109 5.11 14.23 3.14
N ILE A 110 5.56 13.16 2.46
CA ILE A 110 6.75 12.41 2.85
C ILE A 110 7.88 12.60 1.84
N VAL A 111 7.65 12.29 0.56
CA VAL A 111 8.71 12.22 -0.46
C VAL A 111 9.18 13.60 -0.94
N GLU A 112 8.26 14.42 -1.47
CA GLU A 112 8.57 15.77 -1.96
C GLU A 112 9.26 16.64 -0.89
N PRO A 113 8.77 16.69 0.36
CA PRO A 113 9.41 17.47 1.40
C PRO A 113 10.80 16.96 1.82
N ALA A 114 11.14 15.70 1.54
CA ALA A 114 12.48 15.14 1.77
C ALA A 114 13.46 15.53 0.65
N LEU A 115 12.97 15.69 -0.57
CA LEU A 115 13.77 16.12 -1.73
C LEU A 115 14.17 17.59 -1.65
N VAL A 116 13.31 18.45 -1.11
CA VAL A 116 13.57 19.90 -0.97
C VAL A 116 14.56 20.22 0.17
N SER A 117 14.66 19.34 1.17
CA SER A 117 15.44 19.61 2.39
C SER A 117 16.97 19.54 2.23
N GLU A 118 17.50 18.95 1.15
CA GLU A 118 18.94 18.85 0.93
C GLU A 118 19.35 19.31 -0.49
N HIS A 119 19.92 20.52 -0.54
CA HIS A 119 20.91 21.01 -1.51
C HIS A 119 20.52 21.13 -3.00
N GLY A 120 20.23 22.36 -3.44
CA GLY A 120 21.15 23.21 -4.23
C GLY A 120 22.02 22.64 -5.35
N TYR A 121 21.69 21.50 -5.97
CA TYR A 121 22.44 20.97 -7.10
C TYR A 121 21.84 21.38 -8.45
N ASP A 122 22.75 21.82 -9.32
CA ASP A 122 22.48 22.26 -10.68
C ASP A 122 21.89 21.10 -11.49
N LEU A 123 20.59 21.22 -11.81
CA LEU A 123 19.72 20.21 -12.43
C LEU A 123 20.13 19.81 -13.87
N GLU A 124 21.29 20.29 -14.35
CA GLU A 124 21.79 20.07 -15.72
C GLU A 124 23.00 19.13 -15.82
N LYS A 125 23.54 18.59 -14.72
CA LYS A 125 24.66 17.62 -14.79
C LYS A 125 24.20 16.20 -15.11
N PRO A 126 24.96 15.44 -15.92
CA PRO A 126 24.67 14.03 -16.17
C PRO A 126 24.75 13.24 -14.86
N VAL A 127 23.69 12.49 -14.56
CA VAL A 127 23.59 11.65 -13.36
C VAL A 127 24.53 10.45 -13.52
N SER A 128 25.66 10.46 -12.82
CA SER A 128 26.49 9.26 -12.66
C SER A 128 25.90 8.35 -11.57
N GLN A 129 26.24 7.07 -11.62
CA GLN A 129 25.78 6.10 -10.62
C GLN A 129 26.24 6.48 -9.20
N GLU A 130 27.48 6.97 -9.06
CA GLU A 130 28.05 7.37 -7.77
C GLU A 130 27.30 8.57 -7.17
N ILE A 131 27.02 9.58 -7.99
CA ILE A 131 26.24 10.76 -7.58
C ILE A 131 24.83 10.32 -7.18
N PHE A 132 24.20 9.46 -7.98
CA PHE A 132 22.88 8.94 -7.67
C PHE A 132 22.84 8.17 -6.34
N LEU A 133 23.81 7.28 -6.09
CA LEU A 133 23.86 6.50 -4.85
C LEU A 133 24.02 7.37 -3.59
N GLU A 134 24.86 8.40 -3.67
CA GLU A 134 25.09 9.31 -2.54
C GLU A 134 23.83 10.15 -2.25
N GLU A 135 23.25 10.75 -3.29
CA GLU A 135 22.09 11.64 -3.15
C GLU A 135 20.82 10.87 -2.81
N PHE A 136 20.63 9.68 -3.39
CA PHE A 136 19.53 8.78 -3.00
C PHE A 136 19.59 8.47 -1.51
N LYS A 137 20.79 8.16 -0.96
CA LYS A 137 20.94 7.85 0.46
C LYS A 137 20.52 9.01 1.35
N LYS A 138 20.90 10.23 0.99
CA LYS A 138 20.54 11.46 1.73
C LYS A 138 19.04 11.68 1.73
N VAL A 139 18.41 11.61 0.56
CA VAL A 139 16.95 11.76 0.43
C VAL A 139 16.21 10.67 1.19
N ALA A 140 16.62 9.41 1.04
CA ALA A 140 16.00 8.28 1.74
C ALA A 140 16.14 8.40 3.27
N LEU A 141 17.26 8.94 3.77
CA LEU A 141 17.43 9.23 5.19
C LEU A 141 16.48 10.35 5.65
N SER A 142 16.29 11.40 4.84
CA SER A 142 15.30 12.45 5.10
C SER A 142 13.87 11.90 5.09
N VAL A 143 13.55 10.99 4.16
CA VAL A 143 12.28 10.24 4.14
C VAL A 143 12.10 9.44 5.43
N ALA A 144 13.11 8.71 5.89
CA ALA A 144 13.06 7.96 7.15
C ALA A 144 12.77 8.88 8.35
N ASN A 145 13.45 10.04 8.42
CA ASN A 145 13.19 11.03 9.47
C ASN A 145 11.76 11.58 9.43
N ARG A 146 11.22 11.84 8.23
CA ARG A 146 9.83 12.27 8.07
C ARG A 146 8.83 11.20 8.48
N LEU A 147 9.09 9.94 8.14
CA LEU A 147 8.25 8.81 8.56
C LEU A 147 8.26 8.63 10.08
N LYS A 148 9.37 8.96 10.75
CA LYS A 148 9.46 8.94 12.21
C LYS A 148 8.57 10.00 12.84
N GLU A 149 8.49 11.19 12.25
CA GLU A 149 7.61 12.28 12.70
C GLU A 149 6.15 12.05 12.31
N GLN A 150 5.92 11.51 11.11
CA GLN A 150 4.62 11.27 10.52
C GLN A 150 4.54 9.84 9.94
N PRO A 151 4.30 8.84 10.80
CA PRO A 151 4.21 7.45 10.37
C PRO A 151 3.02 7.23 9.44
N VAL A 152 3.19 6.33 8.47
CA VAL A 152 2.16 5.97 7.49
C VAL A 152 1.59 4.59 7.81
N ILE A 153 0.26 4.50 7.87
CA ILE A 153 -0.43 3.22 8.04
C ILE A 153 -0.76 2.66 6.66
N VAL A 154 -0.20 1.50 6.35
CA VAL A 154 -0.42 0.78 5.11
C VAL A 154 -1.24 -0.46 5.41
N ALA A 155 -2.36 -0.62 4.72
CA ALA A 155 -3.14 -1.85 4.76
C ALA A 155 -2.96 -2.59 3.44
N HIS A 156 -2.55 -3.87 3.50
CA HIS A 156 -2.51 -4.73 2.33
C HIS A 156 -3.20 -6.06 2.61
N SER A 157 -3.78 -6.65 1.56
CA SER A 157 -4.33 -7.99 1.64
C SER A 157 -3.21 -8.97 1.32
N GLU A 158 -2.86 -9.82 2.28
CA GLU A 158 -2.02 -10.99 1.99
C GLU A 158 -2.94 -12.15 1.59
N SER A 159 -3.06 -12.42 0.28
CA SER A 159 -3.71 -13.65 -0.15
C SER A 159 -2.73 -14.80 -0.03
N THR A 160 -2.80 -15.56 1.06
CA THR A 160 -2.14 -16.86 1.11
C THR A 160 -3.01 -17.87 0.36
N PHE A 161 -2.55 -18.37 -0.78
CA PHE A 161 -3.29 -19.37 -1.54
C PHE A 161 -3.09 -20.75 -0.91
N ASP A 162 -4.06 -21.19 -0.10
CA ASP A 162 -4.04 -22.48 0.58
C ASP A 162 -4.93 -23.55 -0.10
N GLY A 163 -5.55 -23.20 -1.24
CA GLY A 163 -6.48 -24.07 -1.98
C GLY A 163 -7.82 -24.33 -1.28
N SER A 164 -8.06 -23.78 -0.08
CA SER A 164 -9.30 -23.99 0.68
C SER A 164 -10.51 -23.37 -0.03
N GLY A 165 -10.32 -22.23 -0.72
CA GLY A 165 -11.33 -21.59 -1.55
C GLY A 165 -11.80 -22.48 -2.70
N VAL A 166 -10.86 -23.14 -3.39
CA VAL A 166 -11.17 -24.10 -4.46
C VAL A 166 -11.89 -25.33 -3.88
N LYS A 167 -11.40 -25.87 -2.75
CA LYS A 167 -12.04 -27.01 -2.08
C LYS A 167 -13.47 -26.69 -1.66
N ARG A 168 -13.73 -25.50 -1.12
CA ARG A 168 -15.06 -25.03 -0.73
C ARG A 168 -15.97 -24.89 -1.96
N LEU A 169 -15.46 -24.31 -3.04
CA LEU A 169 -16.21 -24.17 -4.29
C LEU A 169 -16.64 -25.53 -4.84
N LEU A 170 -15.71 -26.48 -4.94
CA LEU A 170 -16.01 -27.85 -5.40
C LEU A 170 -16.96 -28.61 -4.47
N SER A 171 -16.98 -28.26 -3.18
CA SER A 171 -17.86 -28.88 -2.19
C SER A 171 -19.27 -28.28 -2.18
N ASN A 172 -19.47 -27.10 -2.78
CA ASN A 172 -20.76 -26.44 -2.86
C ASN A 172 -21.30 -26.49 -4.29
N LYS A 173 -22.12 -27.51 -4.55
CA LYS A 173 -22.74 -27.73 -5.86
C LYS A 173 -23.49 -26.50 -6.39
N PHE A 174 -24.15 -25.71 -5.53
CA PHE A 174 -24.88 -24.52 -5.97
C PHE A 174 -23.96 -23.41 -6.48
N GLU A 175 -22.89 -23.09 -5.75
CA GLU A 175 -21.90 -22.08 -6.16
C GLU A 175 -21.12 -22.55 -7.40
N LEU A 176 -20.86 -23.86 -7.49
CA LEU A 176 -20.21 -24.48 -8.63
C LEU A 176 -21.10 -24.42 -9.89
N ASP A 177 -22.36 -24.84 -9.79
CA ASP A 177 -23.32 -24.82 -10.89
C ASP A 177 -23.54 -23.37 -11.40
N LYS A 178 -23.63 -22.38 -10.50
CA LYS A 178 -23.73 -20.94 -10.86
C LYS A 178 -22.53 -20.41 -11.65
N LEU A 179 -21.33 -20.95 -11.43
CA LEU A 179 -20.12 -20.57 -12.17
C LEU A 179 -19.97 -21.33 -13.49
N ILE A 180 -20.54 -22.53 -13.59
CA ILE A 180 -20.46 -23.40 -14.77
C ILE A 180 -21.61 -23.14 -15.75
N ASP A 181 -22.74 -22.61 -15.27
CA ASP A 181 -23.82 -22.08 -16.09
C ASP A 181 -23.34 -20.78 -16.79
N ILE A 182 -22.58 -20.95 -17.88
CA ILE A 182 -22.29 -19.97 -18.93
C ILE A 182 -23.43 -19.97 -19.94
#